data_AF-A0A2M6V527-F1
#
_entry.id   AF-A0A2M6V527-F1
#
_cell.length_a   1.000
_cell.length_b   1.000
_cell.length_c   1.000
_cell.angle_alpha   90.00
_cell.angle_beta   90.00
_cell.angle_gamma   90.00
#
_symmetry.space_group_name_H-M   'P 1'
#
loop_
_entity.id
_entity.type
_entity.pdbx_description
1 polymer ?
#
loop_
_entity_poly.entity_id
_entity_poly.type
_entity_poly.pdbx_seq_one_letter_code
_entity_poly.pdbx_strand_id
1 'polypeptide(L)'
;MTGWHAKLSLAYATSGPRTVVRFEHQGPLRVLQSLYPEGDRVCHNVLVHPPGGLVGGDTLDIQVQLDTHSHGLITTPGATRFYRSENGLATQQVHAQLGEHTRLEWLPLETLAYNGCHGLNQATFDMAPSAELMAWDITALGLPNANLPFEQGQLQQHLEIKGVWLERGLIDAQDLRLLNGPLGLAGQRCMATLVFACGADLNRERRELALSVAREALGEAVPGVQAGVTSPHPRVVVLRTLSPLVEPAQQLLRAVWAAWRKSLWQMGDTPPRIWAM
;
A
#
# COMPACT_ATOMS: atom_id res chain seq x y z
N MET A 1 7.16 24.75 -15.61
CA MET A 1 6.42 23.73 -16.38
C MET A 1 5.20 23.34 -15.56
N THR A 2 4.01 23.31 -16.16
CA THR A 2 2.80 22.80 -15.51
C THR A 2 2.90 21.28 -15.45
N GLY A 3 2.97 20.70 -14.25
CA GLY A 3 3.05 19.24 -14.08
C GLY A 3 1.78 18.53 -14.55
N TRP A 4 1.86 17.21 -14.69
CA TRP A 4 0.77 16.37 -15.17
C TRP A 4 -0.22 16.09 -14.04
N HIS A 5 -1.49 16.37 -14.27
CA HIS A 5 -2.57 15.97 -13.37
C HIS A 5 -3.31 14.77 -13.94
N ALA A 6 -3.12 13.60 -13.35
CA ALA A 6 -3.85 12.38 -13.67
C ALA A 6 -4.90 12.11 -12.60
N LYS A 7 -6.10 11.76 -13.02
CA LYS A 7 -7.18 11.33 -12.12
C LYS A 7 -7.69 9.97 -12.56
N LEU A 8 -7.96 9.09 -11.60
CA LEU A 8 -8.63 7.81 -11.82
C LEU A 8 -9.70 7.63 -10.75
N SER A 9 -10.95 7.46 -11.16
CA SER A 9 -12.06 7.12 -10.26
C SER A 9 -12.49 5.68 -10.52
N LEU A 10 -12.62 4.87 -9.47
CA LEU A 10 -13.00 3.46 -9.49
C LEU A 10 -14.25 3.30 -8.62
N ALA A 11 -15.32 2.75 -9.18
CA ALA A 11 -16.56 2.45 -8.46
C ALA A 11 -16.86 0.96 -8.56
N TYR A 12 -16.66 0.24 -7.46
CA TYR A 12 -16.95 -1.18 -7.32
C TYR A 12 -18.39 -1.39 -6.87
N ALA A 13 -19.07 -2.34 -7.50
CA ALA A 13 -20.42 -2.74 -7.12
C ALA A 13 -20.63 -4.22 -7.38
N THR A 14 -21.66 -4.82 -6.78
CA THR A 14 -22.07 -6.19 -7.09
C THR A 14 -23.01 -6.22 -8.29
N SER A 15 -22.79 -7.15 -9.21
CA SER A 15 -23.70 -7.54 -10.29
C SER A 15 -24.03 -9.03 -10.13
N GLY A 16 -25.09 -9.34 -9.38
CA GLY A 16 -25.37 -10.71 -8.95
C GLY A 16 -24.29 -11.21 -7.98
N PRO A 17 -23.69 -12.40 -8.20
CA PRO A 17 -22.62 -12.92 -7.35
C PRO A 17 -21.25 -12.28 -7.62
N ARG A 18 -21.13 -11.47 -8.68
CA ARG A 18 -19.87 -10.91 -9.17
C ARG A 18 -19.63 -9.50 -8.65
N THR A 19 -18.41 -9.18 -8.24
CA THR A 19 -17.99 -7.77 -8.08
C THR A 19 -17.55 -7.23 -9.43
N VAL A 20 -18.01 -6.06 -9.84
CA VAL A 20 -17.58 -5.37 -11.06
C VAL A 20 -17.09 -3.97 -10.72
N VAL A 21 -16.24 -3.41 -11.56
CA VAL A 21 -15.75 -2.03 -11.43
C VAL A 21 -16.15 -1.20 -12.65
N ARG A 22 -16.63 0.01 -12.40
CA ARG A 22 -16.72 1.08 -13.40
C ARG A 22 -15.60 2.07 -13.11
N PHE A 23 -14.99 2.64 -14.14
CA PHE A 23 -13.93 3.60 -13.95
C PHE A 23 -13.92 4.71 -14.98
N GLU A 24 -13.47 5.87 -14.54
CA GLU A 24 -13.28 7.08 -15.35
C GLU A 24 -11.88 7.61 -15.09
N HIS A 25 -11.24 8.19 -16.11
CA HIS A 25 -9.86 8.64 -15.98
C HIS A 25 -9.58 9.90 -16.80
N GLN A 26 -8.64 10.70 -16.29
CA GLN A 26 -8.07 11.88 -16.94
C GLN A 26 -6.54 11.81 -16.82
N GLY A 27 -5.81 12.39 -17.78
CA GLY A 27 -4.34 12.33 -17.80
C GLY A 27 -3.87 10.93 -18.21
N PRO A 28 -2.70 10.45 -17.77
CA PRO A 28 -2.13 9.14 -18.19
C PRO A 28 -2.48 7.92 -17.32
N LEU A 29 -3.04 8.08 -16.12
CA LEU A 29 -3.34 6.96 -15.20
C LEU A 29 -4.55 6.11 -15.68
N ARG A 30 -4.43 4.78 -15.69
CA ARG A 30 -5.45 3.86 -16.26
C ARG A 30 -5.63 2.60 -15.43
N VAL A 31 -6.80 1.97 -15.56
CA VAL A 31 -6.95 0.52 -15.31
C VAL A 31 -6.42 -0.21 -16.54
N LEU A 32 -5.36 -1.00 -16.38
CA LEU A 32 -4.85 -1.86 -17.44
C LEU A 32 -5.79 -3.03 -17.69
N GLN A 33 -6.23 -3.70 -16.62
CA GLN A 33 -7.07 -4.88 -16.72
C GLN A 33 -7.90 -5.08 -15.44
N SER A 34 -9.14 -5.56 -15.62
CA SER A 34 -9.96 -6.17 -14.57
C SER A 34 -9.88 -7.69 -14.70
N LEU A 35 -9.45 -8.35 -13.64
CA LEU A 35 -9.13 -9.78 -13.58
C LEU A 35 -9.94 -10.46 -12.48
N TYR A 36 -10.19 -11.76 -12.66
CA TYR A 36 -10.97 -12.60 -11.73
C TYR A 36 -10.26 -13.96 -11.54
N PRO A 37 -9.00 -13.96 -11.07
CA PRO A 37 -8.19 -15.19 -11.01
C PRO A 37 -8.72 -16.20 -9.98
N GLU A 38 -9.56 -15.75 -9.06
CA GLU A 38 -10.11 -16.55 -7.95
C GLU A 38 -11.65 -16.61 -7.98
N GLY A 39 -12.23 -16.40 -9.17
CA GLY A 39 -13.68 -16.36 -9.38
C GLY A 39 -14.27 -14.97 -9.34
N ASP A 40 -15.59 -14.88 -9.50
CA ASP A 40 -16.31 -13.64 -9.77
C ASP A 40 -16.43 -12.69 -8.55
N ARG A 41 -16.18 -13.19 -7.33
CA ARG A 41 -16.39 -12.41 -6.10
C ARG A 41 -15.39 -11.27 -5.94
N VAL A 42 -14.13 -11.48 -6.33
CA VAL A 42 -13.03 -10.52 -6.13
C VAL A 42 -12.62 -9.93 -7.48
N CYS A 43 -12.77 -8.61 -7.63
CA CYS A 43 -12.36 -7.89 -8.82
C CYS A 43 -10.93 -7.37 -8.65
N HIS A 44 -9.96 -7.99 -9.33
CA HIS A 44 -8.57 -7.58 -9.31
C HIS A 44 -8.34 -6.50 -10.38
N ASN A 45 -7.78 -5.36 -10.01
CA ASN A 45 -7.45 -4.28 -10.92
C ASN A 45 -5.97 -3.95 -10.88
N VAL A 46 -5.36 -3.94 -12.06
CA VAL A 46 -3.97 -3.49 -12.25
C VAL A 46 -4.00 -2.04 -12.72
N LEU A 47 -3.51 -1.12 -11.89
CA LEU A 47 -3.40 0.30 -12.25
C LEU A 47 -2.06 0.56 -12.90
N VAL A 48 -2.06 1.25 -14.04
CA VAL A 48 -0.85 1.61 -14.77
C VAL A 48 -0.75 3.11 -14.95
N HIS A 49 0.44 3.64 -14.67
CA HIS A 49 0.84 4.99 -15.00
C HIS A 49 1.96 4.91 -16.06
N PRO A 50 1.64 4.97 -17.37
CA PRO A 50 2.61 4.76 -18.45
C PRO A 50 3.87 5.64 -18.40
N PRO A 51 3.83 6.91 -17.93
CA PRO A 51 5.05 7.71 -17.73
C PRO A 51 6.06 7.10 -16.74
N GLY A 52 5.65 6.16 -15.90
CA GLY A 52 6.56 5.33 -15.10
C GLY A 52 7.13 5.97 -13.83
N GLY A 53 6.82 7.25 -13.57
CA GLY A 53 7.14 7.96 -12.33
C GLY A 53 6.59 9.39 -12.32
N LEU A 54 6.84 10.11 -11.23
CA LEU A 54 6.39 11.47 -10.99
C LEU A 54 7.60 12.41 -10.86
N VAL A 55 7.50 13.61 -11.43
CA VAL A 55 8.39 14.74 -11.18
C VAL A 55 7.65 15.89 -10.52
N GLY A 56 8.38 16.91 -10.05
CA GLY A 56 7.79 18.04 -9.35
C GLY A 56 6.64 18.71 -10.13
N GLY A 57 5.49 18.84 -9.46
CA GLY A 57 4.25 19.36 -10.03
C GLY A 57 3.29 18.30 -10.56
N ASP A 58 3.72 17.05 -10.72
CA ASP A 58 2.83 15.96 -11.12
C ASP A 58 1.90 15.55 -9.97
N THR A 59 0.69 15.11 -10.30
CA THR A 59 -0.28 14.58 -9.36
C THR A 59 -0.99 13.35 -9.94
N LEU A 60 -1.00 12.26 -9.18
CA LEU A 60 -1.84 11.09 -9.40
C LEU A 60 -2.93 11.07 -8.34
N ASP A 61 -4.17 11.36 -8.75
CA ASP A 61 -5.36 11.38 -7.90
C ASP A 61 -6.20 10.12 -8.12
N ILE A 62 -6.23 9.22 -7.14
CA ILE A 62 -6.93 7.94 -7.20
C ILE A 62 -8.09 7.95 -6.21
N GLN A 63 -9.31 7.86 -6.75
CA GLN A 63 -10.55 7.81 -5.98
C GLN A 63 -11.14 6.41 -6.10
N VAL A 64 -11.40 5.77 -4.96
CA VAL A 64 -11.95 4.41 -4.92
C VAL A 64 -13.23 4.42 -4.09
N GLN A 65 -14.32 3.93 -4.67
CA GLN A 65 -15.60 3.73 -4.00
C GLN A 65 -15.94 2.24 -4.05
N LEU A 66 -16.29 1.66 -2.91
CA LEU A 66 -16.82 0.31 -2.82
C LEU A 66 -18.26 0.36 -2.32
N ASP A 67 -19.20 -0.04 -3.17
CA ASP A 67 -20.60 -0.23 -2.78
C ASP A 67 -20.79 -1.55 -2.03
N THR A 68 -21.89 -1.64 -1.30
CA THR A 68 -22.20 -2.74 -0.37
C THR A 68 -21.88 -4.13 -0.94
N HIS A 69 -21.19 -4.96 -0.15
CA HIS A 69 -20.76 -6.33 -0.49
C HIS A 69 -19.76 -6.48 -1.64
N SER A 70 -19.24 -5.40 -2.22
CA SER A 70 -18.19 -5.48 -3.23
C SER A 70 -16.82 -5.81 -2.62
N HIS A 71 -16.00 -6.54 -3.38
CA HIS A 71 -14.63 -6.90 -3.00
C HIS A 71 -13.66 -6.53 -4.12
N GLY A 72 -12.86 -5.49 -3.89
CA GLY A 72 -11.82 -5.02 -4.81
C GLY A 72 -10.42 -5.39 -4.34
N LEU A 73 -9.57 -5.80 -5.26
CA LEU A 73 -8.12 -5.88 -5.07
C LEU A 73 -7.45 -4.97 -6.08
N ILE A 74 -6.59 -4.07 -5.63
CA ILE A 74 -5.90 -3.09 -6.47
C ILE A 74 -4.40 -3.26 -6.31
N THR A 75 -3.69 -3.33 -7.44
CA THR A 75 -2.22 -3.43 -7.49
C THR A 75 -1.65 -2.66 -8.68
N THR A 76 -0.32 -2.56 -8.77
CA THR A 76 0.39 -1.90 -9.88
C THR A 76 1.39 -2.87 -10.54
N PRO A 77 1.74 -2.69 -11.84
CA PRO A 77 2.68 -3.55 -12.55
C PRO A 77 4.15 -3.24 -12.30
N GLY A 78 4.43 -2.15 -11.60
CA GLY A 78 5.77 -1.80 -11.20
C GLY A 78 5.76 -0.75 -10.11
N ALA A 79 6.96 -0.42 -9.66
CA ALA A 79 7.17 0.62 -8.68
C ALA A 79 6.60 1.98 -9.11
N THR A 80 6.03 2.69 -8.15
CA THR A 80 5.80 4.14 -8.29
C THR A 80 7.11 4.86 -8.02
N ARG A 81 7.63 5.62 -8.98
CA ARG A 81 8.94 6.29 -8.85
C ARG A 81 8.75 7.78 -8.63
N PHE A 82 9.30 8.31 -7.55
CA PHE A 82 9.42 9.75 -7.33
C PHE A 82 10.80 10.18 -7.78
N TYR A 83 10.87 10.86 -8.93
CA TYR A 83 12.12 11.34 -9.51
C TYR A 83 12.55 12.70 -8.91
N ARG A 84 13.77 13.10 -9.26
CA ARG A 84 14.30 14.42 -8.91
C ARG A 84 13.32 15.52 -9.31
N SER A 85 13.05 16.41 -8.38
CA SER A 85 12.09 17.51 -8.54
C SER A 85 12.83 18.85 -8.51
N GLU A 86 12.92 19.53 -9.65
CA GLU A 86 13.53 20.87 -9.72
C GLU A 86 12.64 21.95 -9.08
N ASN A 87 11.31 21.82 -9.26
CA ASN A 87 10.31 22.74 -8.71
C ASN A 87 8.99 21.99 -8.47
N GLY A 88 8.26 22.35 -7.41
CA GLY A 88 6.95 21.77 -7.09
C GLY A 88 7.02 20.41 -6.40
N LEU A 89 5.86 19.97 -5.91
CA LEU A 89 5.68 18.69 -5.20
C LEU A 89 5.14 17.65 -6.17
N ALA A 90 5.78 16.48 -6.26
CA ALA A 90 5.22 15.31 -6.90
C ALA A 90 4.25 14.64 -5.93
N THR A 91 3.00 14.36 -6.32
CA THR A 91 1.99 13.83 -5.41
C THR A 91 1.34 12.57 -5.97
N GLN A 92 1.33 11.50 -5.17
CA GLN A 92 0.37 10.42 -5.33
C GLN A 92 -0.60 10.48 -4.15
N GLN A 93 -1.89 10.53 -4.44
CA GLN A 93 -2.93 10.52 -3.42
C GLN A 93 -4.00 9.48 -3.76
N VAL A 94 -4.35 8.68 -2.76
CA VAL A 94 -5.39 7.66 -2.84
C VAL A 94 -6.42 7.98 -1.76
N HIS A 95 -7.68 8.05 -2.15
CA HIS A 95 -8.79 8.15 -1.23
C HIS A 95 -9.79 7.04 -1.53
N ALA A 96 -10.03 6.18 -0.54
CA ALA A 96 -10.92 5.04 -0.68
C ALA A 96 -12.07 5.12 0.33
N GLN A 97 -13.30 5.02 -0.14
CA GLN A 97 -14.51 4.94 0.66
C GLN A 97 -15.10 3.53 0.56
N LEU A 98 -15.17 2.85 1.70
CA LEU A 98 -15.61 1.47 1.81
C LEU A 98 -17.01 1.44 2.43
N GLY A 99 -18.00 1.02 1.65
CA GLY A 99 -19.38 0.83 2.11
C GLY A 99 -19.56 -0.42 2.99
N GLU A 100 -20.81 -0.70 3.37
CA GLU A 100 -21.12 -1.83 4.26
C GLU A 100 -20.72 -3.19 3.64
N HIS A 101 -20.13 -4.06 4.44
CA HIS A 101 -19.73 -5.42 4.10
C HIS A 101 -18.74 -5.49 2.92
N THR A 102 -18.02 -4.39 2.66
CA THR A 102 -17.02 -4.33 1.59
C THR A 102 -15.65 -4.82 2.06
N ARG A 103 -14.86 -5.28 1.11
CA ARG A 103 -13.45 -5.63 1.32
C ARG A 103 -12.59 -4.94 0.28
N LEU A 104 -11.56 -4.24 0.74
CA LEU A 104 -10.53 -3.68 -0.15
C LEU A 104 -9.17 -4.29 0.18
N GLU A 105 -8.45 -4.65 -0.87
CA GLU A 105 -7.04 -5.00 -0.83
C GLU A 105 -6.24 -3.97 -1.64
N TRP A 106 -5.63 -2.99 -0.96
CA TRP A 106 -4.76 -1.99 -1.59
C TRP A 106 -3.31 -2.45 -1.52
N LEU A 107 -2.83 -3.05 -2.60
CA LEU A 107 -1.56 -3.76 -2.66
C LEU A 107 -0.69 -3.32 -3.85
N PRO A 108 -0.39 -2.02 -4.01
CA PRO A 108 0.52 -1.56 -5.05
C PRO A 108 1.91 -2.17 -4.87
N LEU A 109 2.72 -2.23 -5.93
CA LEU A 109 4.15 -2.44 -5.76
C LEU A 109 4.80 -1.21 -5.09
N GLU A 110 6.09 -1.31 -4.80
CA GLU A 110 6.83 -0.35 -3.98
C GLU A 110 6.83 1.08 -4.54
N THR A 111 6.99 2.04 -3.63
CA THR A 111 7.36 3.41 -3.91
C THR A 111 8.88 3.54 -3.86
N LEU A 112 9.49 4.08 -4.91
CA LEU A 112 10.93 4.37 -4.98
C LEU A 112 11.18 5.87 -4.89
N ALA A 113 11.86 6.31 -3.84
CA ALA A 113 12.35 7.67 -3.66
C ALA A 113 13.71 7.81 -4.34
N TYR A 114 13.78 8.46 -5.50
CA TYR A 114 15.06 8.74 -6.15
C TYR A 114 15.72 9.97 -5.52
N ASN A 115 17.05 10.04 -5.66
CA ASN A 115 17.82 11.18 -5.16
C ASN A 115 17.28 12.52 -5.68
N GLY A 116 17.07 13.46 -4.78
CA GLY A 116 16.56 14.80 -5.07
C GLY A 116 15.04 14.85 -5.32
N CYS A 117 14.27 13.82 -4.99
CA CYS A 117 12.82 13.89 -5.11
C CYS A 117 12.21 14.87 -4.09
N HIS A 118 11.07 15.45 -4.42
CA HIS A 118 10.22 16.15 -3.46
C HIS A 118 8.81 15.59 -3.65
N GLY A 119 8.42 14.67 -2.76
CA GLY A 119 7.26 13.83 -2.96
C GLY A 119 6.30 13.78 -1.77
N LEU A 120 5.02 13.58 -2.08
CA LEU A 120 3.99 13.14 -1.15
C LEU A 120 3.39 11.84 -1.67
N ASN A 121 3.45 10.77 -0.88
CA ASN A 121 2.72 9.54 -1.10
C ASN A 121 1.66 9.42 0.00
N GLN A 122 0.39 9.51 -0.40
CA GLN A 122 -0.74 9.54 0.51
C GLN A 122 -1.78 8.47 0.15
N ALA A 123 -2.22 7.73 1.16
CA ALA A 123 -3.38 6.84 1.09
C ALA A 123 -4.27 7.05 2.32
N THR A 124 -5.56 7.26 2.06
CA THR A 124 -6.56 7.54 3.08
C THR A 124 -7.79 6.66 2.87
N PHE A 125 -8.23 5.99 3.94
CA PHE A 125 -9.34 5.03 3.90
C PHE A 125 -10.45 5.45 4.86
N ASP A 126 -11.66 5.61 4.31
CA ASP A 126 -12.92 5.80 5.03
C ASP A 126 -13.70 4.49 5.05
N MET A 127 -14.07 4.00 6.23
CA MET A 127 -14.62 2.66 6.39
C MET A 127 -15.98 2.68 7.10
N ALA A 128 -17.01 2.12 6.45
CA ALA A 128 -18.26 1.77 7.11
C ALA A 128 -18.01 0.71 8.20
N PRO A 129 -18.83 0.61 9.27
CA PRO A 129 -18.59 -0.27 10.40
C PRO A 129 -18.31 -1.74 10.05
N SER A 130 -18.94 -2.25 8.98
CA SER A 130 -18.78 -3.64 8.55
C SER A 130 -17.76 -3.84 7.40
N ALA A 131 -17.04 -2.79 7.01
CA ALA A 131 -15.99 -2.87 6.00
C ALA A 131 -14.68 -3.44 6.59
N GLU A 132 -13.90 -4.11 5.74
CA GLU A 132 -12.57 -4.62 6.09
C GLU A 132 -11.54 -4.21 5.01
N LEU A 133 -10.31 -3.95 5.44
CA LEU A 133 -9.23 -3.45 4.59
C LEU A 133 -7.96 -4.24 4.87
N MET A 134 -7.29 -4.68 3.81
CA MET A 134 -5.86 -5.00 3.84
C MET A 134 -5.15 -4.00 2.95
N ALA A 135 -4.22 -3.24 3.50
CA ALA A 135 -3.46 -2.26 2.71
C ALA A 135 -2.00 -2.31 3.12
N TRP A 136 -1.12 -2.08 2.16
CA TRP A 136 0.29 -1.85 2.48
C TRP A 136 0.83 -0.58 1.84
N ASP A 137 1.97 -0.16 2.38
CA ASP A 137 2.90 0.76 1.75
C ASP A 137 4.29 0.14 1.86
N ILE A 138 5.05 0.14 0.78
CA ILE A 138 6.42 -0.33 0.72
C ILE A 138 7.23 0.80 0.10
N THR A 139 8.17 1.37 0.84
CA THR A 139 8.95 2.53 0.39
C THR A 139 10.43 2.22 0.45
N ALA A 140 11.12 2.35 -0.69
CA ALA A 140 12.57 2.24 -0.79
C ALA A 140 13.22 3.60 -1.08
N LEU A 141 14.37 3.83 -0.47
CA LEU A 141 15.16 5.06 -0.51
C LEU A 141 16.41 4.84 -1.38
N GLY A 142 16.37 5.35 -2.61
CA GLY A 142 17.40 5.12 -3.61
C GLY A 142 17.45 3.69 -4.13
N LEU A 143 18.49 3.40 -4.91
CA LEU A 143 18.80 2.09 -5.50
C LEU A 143 20.21 1.68 -5.07
N PRO A 144 20.39 1.11 -3.87
CA PRO A 144 21.71 0.83 -3.30
C PRO A 144 22.56 -0.11 -4.17
N ASN A 145 21.95 -1.15 -4.73
CA ASN A 145 22.66 -2.11 -5.60
C ASN A 145 23.10 -1.51 -6.96
N ALA A 146 22.59 -0.33 -7.31
CA ALA A 146 22.98 0.40 -8.51
C ALA A 146 23.89 1.61 -8.20
N ASN A 147 24.37 1.76 -6.95
CA ASN A 147 25.12 2.93 -6.48
C ASN A 147 24.38 4.27 -6.72
N LEU A 148 23.05 4.28 -6.60
CA LEU A 148 22.22 5.48 -6.71
C LEU A 148 21.52 5.76 -5.37
N PRO A 149 22.21 6.31 -4.36
CA PRO A 149 21.65 6.51 -3.02
C PRO A 149 20.61 7.64 -2.95
N PHE A 150 19.85 7.69 -1.84
CA PHE A 150 18.99 8.80 -1.48
C PHE A 150 19.73 9.73 -0.49
N GLU A 151 20.36 10.77 -1.02
CA GLU A 151 21.24 11.71 -0.28
C GLU A 151 20.68 13.14 -0.22
N GLN A 152 19.75 13.45 -1.12
CA GLN A 152 19.05 14.72 -1.22
C GLN A 152 17.57 14.47 -1.45
N GLY A 153 16.75 15.46 -1.10
CA GLY A 153 15.31 15.41 -1.31
C GLY A 153 14.52 14.93 -0.08
N GLN A 154 13.21 14.94 -0.24
CA GLN A 154 12.24 14.67 0.81
C GLN A 154 11.09 13.85 0.24
N LEU A 155 10.64 12.86 1.01
CA LEU A 155 9.42 12.10 0.73
C LEU A 155 8.55 12.08 1.98
N GLN A 156 7.35 12.64 1.88
CA GLN A 156 6.34 12.52 2.92
C GLN A 156 5.48 11.29 2.66
N GLN A 157 5.45 10.38 3.63
CA GLN A 157 4.52 9.26 3.68
C GLN A 157 3.30 9.62 4.51
N HIS A 158 2.12 9.21 4.05
CA HIS A 158 0.85 9.35 4.76
C HIS A 158 -0.03 8.14 4.49
N LEU A 159 -0.22 7.28 5.49
CA LEU A 159 -1.15 6.17 5.45
C LEU A 159 -2.14 6.33 6.59
N GLU A 160 -3.42 6.51 6.25
CA GLU A 160 -4.46 6.86 7.21
C GLU A 160 -5.70 5.98 7.07
N ILE A 161 -6.13 5.42 8.19
CA ILE A 161 -7.48 4.90 8.38
C ILE A 161 -8.20 5.92 9.25
N LYS A 162 -9.15 6.69 8.69
CA LYS A 162 -9.67 7.90 9.33
C LYS A 162 -10.21 7.62 10.73
N GLY A 163 -9.75 8.41 11.70
CA GLY A 163 -10.16 8.32 13.10
C GLY A 163 -9.66 7.06 13.84
N VAL A 164 -8.87 6.20 13.20
CA VAL A 164 -8.40 4.92 13.76
C VAL A 164 -6.89 4.87 13.88
N TRP A 165 -6.17 5.18 12.79
CA TRP A 165 -4.72 5.06 12.74
C TRP A 165 -4.12 5.95 11.66
N LEU A 166 -2.99 6.58 11.99
CA LEU A 166 -2.24 7.46 11.10
C LEU A 166 -0.76 7.14 11.21
N GLU A 167 -0.16 6.73 10.10
CA GLU A 167 1.28 6.77 9.89
C GLU A 167 1.60 7.95 8.99
N ARG A 168 2.33 8.93 9.53
CA ARG A 168 2.79 10.10 8.79
C ARG A 168 4.21 10.46 9.17
N GLY A 169 5.08 10.52 8.18
CA GLY A 169 6.49 10.83 8.38
C GLY A 169 7.08 11.57 7.18
N LEU A 170 7.87 12.60 7.46
CA LEU A 170 8.72 13.24 6.46
C LEU A 170 10.09 12.56 6.51
N ILE A 171 10.46 11.89 5.42
CA ILE A 171 11.78 11.31 5.24
C ILE A 171 12.61 12.35 4.50
N ASP A 172 13.45 13.06 5.24
CA ASP A 172 14.45 13.97 4.68
C ASP A 172 15.78 13.22 4.51
N ALA A 173 16.34 13.25 3.31
CA ALA A 173 17.62 12.62 3.01
C ALA A 173 18.77 13.15 3.87
N GLN A 174 18.65 14.37 4.41
CA GLN A 174 19.64 15.01 5.28
C GLN A 174 19.44 14.67 6.76
N ASP A 175 18.33 14.03 7.15
CA ASP A 175 18.12 13.57 8.52
C ASP A 175 18.85 12.24 8.76
N LEU A 176 20.17 12.35 8.96
CA LEU A 176 21.02 11.18 9.23
C LEU A 176 20.67 10.45 10.53
N ARG A 177 19.98 11.12 11.48
CA ARG A 177 19.52 10.47 12.71
C ARG A 177 18.34 9.57 12.43
N LEU A 178 17.37 10.03 11.63
CA LEU A 178 16.29 9.18 11.15
C LEU A 178 16.82 8.05 10.28
N LEU A 179 17.69 8.33 9.31
CA LEU A 179 18.13 7.32 8.33
C LEU A 179 19.07 6.24 8.91
N ASN A 180 19.92 6.60 9.87
CA ASN A 180 20.98 5.71 10.36
C ASN A 180 20.90 5.41 11.86
N GLY A 181 20.13 6.18 12.63
CA GLY A 181 19.99 5.97 14.06
C GLY A 181 19.24 4.69 14.40
N PRO A 182 19.56 4.03 15.53
CA PRO A 182 18.90 2.80 15.97
C PRO A 182 17.42 2.98 16.34
N LEU A 183 16.99 4.21 16.60
CA LEU A 183 15.58 4.57 16.84
C LEU A 183 14.85 5.06 15.57
N GLY A 184 15.58 5.16 14.45
CA GLY A 184 15.03 5.49 13.14
C GLY A 184 15.00 4.25 12.25
N LEU A 185 15.57 4.35 11.06
CA LEU A 185 15.64 3.25 10.09
C LEU A 185 16.83 2.32 10.31
N ALA A 186 17.69 2.57 11.29
CA ALA A 186 18.84 1.72 11.62
C ALA A 186 19.72 1.35 10.41
N GLY A 187 19.91 2.31 9.49
CA GLY A 187 20.71 2.13 8.27
C GLY A 187 20.01 1.36 7.15
N GLN A 188 18.79 0.88 7.38
CA GLN A 188 17.97 0.25 6.35
C GLN A 188 17.50 1.29 5.33
N ARG A 189 17.21 0.84 4.11
CA ARG A 189 16.80 1.71 2.99
C ARG A 189 15.45 1.33 2.41
N CYS A 190 14.80 0.31 2.95
CA CYS A 190 13.43 -0.01 2.68
C CYS A 190 12.66 -0.09 4.00
N MET A 191 11.45 0.48 4.00
CA MET A 191 10.47 0.32 5.07
C MET A 191 9.16 -0.13 4.45
N ALA A 192 8.41 -0.96 5.18
CA ALA A 192 7.06 -1.30 4.78
C ALA A 192 6.11 -1.36 5.95
N THR A 193 4.85 -1.05 5.68
CA THR A 193 3.75 -1.23 6.62
C THR A 193 2.65 -2.02 5.92
N LEU A 194 2.12 -3.03 6.59
CA LEU A 194 0.92 -3.77 6.18
C LEU A 194 -0.11 -3.68 7.31
N VAL A 195 -1.34 -3.29 6.97
CA VAL A 195 -2.45 -3.17 7.91
C VAL A 195 -3.56 -4.14 7.58
N PHE A 196 -4.16 -4.72 8.63
CA PHE A 196 -5.51 -5.28 8.58
C PHE A 196 -6.41 -4.40 9.44
N ALA A 197 -7.42 -3.79 8.83
CA ALA A 197 -8.31 -2.85 9.48
C ALA A 197 -9.78 -3.24 9.30
N CYS A 198 -10.60 -2.88 10.29
CA CYS A 198 -12.04 -3.06 10.27
C CYS A 198 -12.76 -1.76 10.64
N GLY A 199 -13.95 -1.54 10.10
CA GLY A 199 -14.75 -0.36 10.43
C GLY A 199 -15.24 -0.31 11.89
N ALA A 200 -15.33 -1.48 12.53
CA ALA A 200 -15.70 -1.66 13.93
C ALA A 200 -14.63 -2.46 14.69
N ASP A 201 -14.71 -2.42 16.02
CA ASP A 201 -13.74 -3.06 16.92
C ASP A 201 -13.65 -4.56 16.64
N LEU A 202 -12.43 -5.06 16.47
CA LEU A 202 -12.16 -6.48 16.44
C LEU A 202 -12.44 -7.08 17.81
N ASN A 203 -13.21 -8.16 17.84
CA ASN A 203 -13.27 -8.97 19.04
C ASN A 203 -11.88 -9.53 19.38
N ARG A 204 -11.69 -9.92 20.64
CA ARG A 204 -10.39 -10.38 21.14
C ARG A 204 -9.84 -11.56 20.32
N GLU A 205 -10.69 -12.52 19.98
CA GLU A 205 -10.30 -13.74 19.27
C GLU A 205 -9.78 -13.44 17.85
N ARG A 206 -10.50 -12.64 17.06
CA ARG A 206 -10.06 -12.24 15.71
C ARG A 206 -8.77 -11.42 15.76
N ARG A 207 -8.62 -10.55 16.76
CA ARG A 207 -7.38 -9.77 16.94
C ARG A 207 -6.19 -10.65 17.29
N GLU A 208 -6.35 -11.57 18.25
CA GLU A 208 -5.28 -12.52 18.59
C GLU A 208 -4.95 -13.44 17.41
N LEU A 209 -5.95 -13.89 16.65
CA LEU A 209 -5.74 -14.68 15.44
C LEU A 209 -4.92 -13.90 14.40
N ALA A 210 -5.27 -12.64 14.13
CA ALA A 210 -4.52 -11.78 13.20
C ALA A 210 -3.06 -11.59 13.65
N LEU A 211 -2.83 -11.40 14.96
CA LEU A 211 -1.49 -11.28 15.53
C LEU A 211 -0.71 -12.60 15.48
N SER A 212 -1.34 -13.73 15.80
CA SER A 212 -0.66 -15.02 15.88
C SER A 212 -0.18 -15.50 14.52
N VAL A 213 -1.03 -15.44 13.49
CA VAL A 213 -0.66 -15.91 12.14
C VAL A 213 0.37 -14.99 11.49
N ALA A 214 0.35 -13.69 11.81
CA ALA A 214 1.41 -12.78 11.37
C ALA A 214 2.74 -13.10 12.07
N ARG A 215 2.73 -13.36 13.38
CA ARG A 215 3.94 -13.74 14.14
C ARG A 215 4.55 -15.05 13.68
N GLU A 216 3.73 -16.02 13.29
CA GLU A 216 4.19 -17.27 12.69
C GLU A 216 4.97 -17.00 11.39
N ALA A 217 4.42 -16.20 10.47
CA ALA A 217 5.10 -15.80 9.26
C ALA A 217 6.39 -14.97 9.52
N LEU A 218 6.43 -14.17 10.59
CA LEU A 218 7.65 -13.48 11.03
C LEU A 218 8.76 -14.47 11.43
N GLY A 219 8.41 -15.61 12.03
CA GLY A 219 9.37 -16.65 12.43
C GLY A 219 10.06 -17.32 11.24
N GLU A 220 9.44 -17.27 10.06
CA GLU A 220 9.96 -17.80 8.80
C GLU A 220 10.61 -16.72 7.91
N ALA A 221 10.70 -15.48 8.40
CA ALA A 221 11.20 -14.36 7.62
C ALA A 221 12.68 -14.53 7.22
N VAL A 222 13.01 -14.02 6.03
CA VAL A 222 14.38 -14.04 5.50
C VAL A 222 15.31 -13.21 6.41
N PRO A 223 16.56 -13.66 6.66
CA PRO A 223 17.54 -12.88 7.40
C PRO A 223 17.70 -11.46 6.85
N GLY A 224 17.80 -10.48 7.75
CA GLY A 224 18.00 -9.06 7.39
C GLY A 224 16.71 -8.23 7.34
N VAL A 225 15.53 -8.84 7.51
CA VAL A 225 14.28 -8.10 7.76
C VAL A 225 14.09 -7.94 9.26
N GLN A 226 14.04 -6.70 9.73
CA GLN A 226 13.54 -6.38 11.06
C GLN A 226 12.03 -6.19 10.95
N ALA A 227 11.24 -6.93 11.73
CA ALA A 227 9.79 -6.89 11.63
C ALA A 227 9.13 -6.91 13.01
N GLY A 228 7.96 -6.30 13.09
CA GLY A 228 7.10 -6.37 14.27
C GLY A 228 5.64 -6.25 13.88
N VAL A 229 4.77 -6.91 14.65
CA VAL A 229 3.31 -6.84 14.46
C VAL A 229 2.62 -6.58 15.80
N THR A 230 1.69 -5.62 15.80
CA THR A 230 0.94 -5.21 16.99
C THR A 230 -0.45 -4.70 16.61
N SER A 231 -1.31 -4.46 17.60
CA SER A 231 -2.62 -3.83 17.41
C SER A 231 -2.68 -2.55 18.24
N PRO A 232 -2.36 -1.38 17.64
CA PRO A 232 -2.30 -0.12 18.37
C PRO A 232 -3.69 0.44 18.69
N HIS A 233 -4.74 -0.06 18.02
CA HIS A 233 -6.14 0.32 18.22
C HIS A 233 -7.02 -0.92 18.02
N PRO A 234 -8.19 -1.05 18.70
CA PRO A 234 -9.08 -2.22 18.56
C PRO A 234 -9.52 -2.56 17.13
N ARG A 235 -9.40 -1.62 16.20
CA ARG A 235 -9.82 -1.75 14.80
C ARG A 235 -8.70 -2.03 13.81
N VAL A 236 -7.45 -2.10 14.25
CA VAL A 236 -6.32 -2.26 13.34
C VAL A 236 -5.23 -3.15 13.93
N VAL A 237 -4.69 -4.03 13.09
CA VAL A 237 -3.44 -4.75 13.30
C VAL A 237 -2.45 -4.23 12.29
N VAL A 238 -1.26 -3.86 12.75
CA VAL A 238 -0.21 -3.23 11.95
C VAL A 238 1.05 -4.09 12.05
N LEU A 239 1.55 -4.50 10.90
CA LEU A 239 2.88 -5.08 10.72
C LEU A 239 3.78 -4.01 10.10
N ARG A 240 4.99 -3.84 10.64
CA ARG A 240 6.01 -2.96 10.06
C ARG A 240 7.30 -3.72 9.85
N THR A 241 8.04 -3.32 8.81
CA THR A 241 9.37 -3.86 8.50
C THR A 241 10.38 -2.75 8.21
N LEU A 242 11.64 -3.05 8.52
CA LEU A 242 12.81 -2.39 7.96
C LEU A 242 13.68 -3.45 7.28
N SER A 243 14.17 -3.15 6.08
CA SER A 243 14.99 -4.07 5.28
C SER A 243 15.99 -3.33 4.41
N PRO A 244 17.07 -4.00 3.96
CA PRO A 244 18.06 -3.35 3.11
C PRO A 244 17.50 -3.12 1.69
N LEU A 245 16.60 -3.99 1.25
CA LEU A 245 15.98 -4.01 -0.08
C LEU A 245 14.47 -4.33 0.04
N VAL A 246 13.76 -4.19 -1.07
CA VAL A 246 12.29 -4.34 -1.15
C VAL A 246 11.87 -5.79 -1.03
N GLU A 247 12.57 -6.69 -1.71
CA GLU A 247 12.16 -8.07 -1.94
C GLU A 247 11.98 -8.85 -0.63
N PRO A 248 12.89 -8.79 0.36
CA PRO A 248 12.71 -9.49 1.63
C PRO A 248 11.50 -8.99 2.43
N ALA A 249 11.26 -7.67 2.45
CA ALA A 249 10.09 -7.10 3.12
C ALA A 249 8.81 -7.52 2.40
N GLN A 250 8.78 -7.41 1.07
CA GLN A 250 7.63 -7.77 0.27
C GLN A 250 7.28 -9.26 0.39
N GLN A 251 8.27 -10.16 0.44
CA GLN A 251 8.05 -11.59 0.67
C GLN A 251 7.33 -11.83 1.99
N LEU A 252 7.79 -11.19 3.09
CA LEU A 252 7.13 -11.29 4.39
C LEU A 252 5.71 -10.74 4.36
N LEU A 253 5.51 -9.56 3.76
CA LEU A 253 4.20 -8.92 3.65
C LEU A 253 3.22 -9.79 2.86
N ARG A 254 3.65 -10.39 1.74
CA ARG A 254 2.85 -11.33 0.95
C ARG A 254 2.45 -12.57 1.76
N ALA A 255 3.37 -13.13 2.55
CA ALA A 255 3.09 -14.28 3.40
C ALA A 255 2.03 -13.94 4.47
N VAL A 256 2.18 -12.78 5.13
CA VAL A 256 1.24 -12.34 6.16
C VAL A 256 -0.13 -12.00 5.57
N TRP A 257 -0.17 -11.33 4.42
CA TRP A 257 -1.39 -11.10 3.66
C TRP A 257 -2.13 -12.40 3.34
N ALA A 258 -1.42 -13.41 2.82
CA ALA A 258 -1.99 -14.72 2.51
C ALA A 258 -2.54 -15.41 3.77
N ALA A 259 -1.81 -15.35 4.88
CA ALA A 259 -2.24 -15.89 6.16
C ALA A 259 -3.50 -15.19 6.69
N TRP A 260 -3.56 -13.86 6.61
CA TRP A 260 -4.75 -13.10 6.99
C TRP A 260 -5.95 -13.40 6.11
N ARG A 261 -5.78 -13.54 4.79
CA ARG A 261 -6.88 -13.96 3.90
C ARG A 261 -7.46 -15.32 4.29
N LYS A 262 -6.59 -16.30 4.55
CA LYS A 262 -7.01 -17.65 4.98
C LYS A 262 -7.73 -17.62 6.32
N SER A 263 -7.13 -16.99 7.33
CA SER A 263 -7.60 -17.10 8.71
C SER A 263 -8.73 -16.12 9.06
N LEU A 264 -8.70 -14.89 8.51
CA LEU A 264 -9.64 -13.82 8.89
C LEU A 264 -10.83 -13.71 7.93
N TRP A 265 -10.58 -13.99 6.64
CA TRP A 265 -11.60 -13.93 5.59
C TRP A 265 -12.10 -15.30 5.14
N GLN A 266 -11.44 -16.40 5.54
CA GLN A 266 -11.75 -17.76 5.12
C GLN A 266 -11.73 -17.90 3.59
N MET A 267 -10.76 -17.24 2.96
CA MET A 267 -10.58 -17.19 1.51
C MET A 267 -9.26 -17.83 1.09
N GLY A 268 -9.16 -18.17 -0.19
CA GLY A 268 -7.88 -18.57 -0.78
C GLY A 268 -6.85 -17.42 -0.79
N ASP A 269 -5.61 -17.78 -1.11
CA ASP A 269 -4.43 -16.91 -1.16
C ASP A 269 -3.91 -16.69 -2.58
N THR A 270 -4.78 -16.80 -3.59
CA THR A 270 -4.38 -16.62 -5.00
C THR A 270 -3.77 -15.23 -5.17
N PRO A 271 -2.44 -15.13 -5.42
CA PRO A 271 -1.78 -13.84 -5.50
C PRO A 271 -2.27 -13.09 -6.75
N PRO A 272 -2.25 -11.75 -6.73
CA PRO A 272 -2.40 -10.96 -7.95
C PRO A 272 -1.44 -11.47 -9.02
N ARG A 273 -1.93 -11.69 -10.25
CA ARG A 273 -1.13 -12.27 -11.35
C ARG A 273 0.19 -11.53 -11.60
N ILE A 274 0.20 -10.24 -11.30
CA ILE A 274 1.35 -9.35 -11.46
C ILE A 274 2.54 -9.70 -10.56
N TRP A 275 2.30 -10.40 -9.44
CA TRP A 275 3.35 -10.82 -8.50
C TRP A 275 4.13 -12.05 -8.93
N ALA A 276 3.64 -12.77 -9.94
CA ALA A 276 4.26 -13.98 -10.48
C ALA A 276 5.19 -13.70 -11.67
N MET A 277 5.38 -12.42 -12.04
CA MET A 277 6.29 -11.97 -13.08
C MET A 277 7.65 -11.58 -12.51
#